data_AF-A0A1Y5T9R5-F1
#
_entry.id   AF-A0A1Y5T9R5-F1
#
_cell.length_a   1.000
_cell.length_b   1.000
_cell.length_c   1.000
_cell.angle_alpha   90.00
_cell.angle_beta   90.00
_cell.angle_gamma   90.00
#
_symmetry.space_group_name_H-M   'P 1'
#
loop_
_entity.id
_entity.type
_entity.pdbx_description
1 polymer ?
#
loop_
_entity_poly.entity_id
_entity_poly.type
_entity_poly.pdbx_seq_one_letter_code
_entity_poly.pdbx_strand_id
1 'polypeptide(L)'
;MPNWLTRNAPVIEACAAALTAVVAVAALFGVSAQLNAADTLALEQAARDAYRGHLSLAVSHPDFAEPKDVCRLLDSDTSGAYIAFVDHLLYSAELTLDTDSGWASVYLSDMVPHAPYFCSTSAPRGDTESVAKLIATFRDLSCALVPPCD
;
A
#
# COMPACT_ATOMS: atom_id res chain seq x y z
N MET A 1 -63.78 21.57 -6.03
CA MET A 1 -62.36 21.34 -5.69
C MET A 1 -61.42 21.09 -6.90
N PRO A 2 -61.82 20.48 -8.04
CA PRO A 2 -60.88 20.24 -9.16
C PRO A 2 -60.29 21.53 -9.79
N ASN A 3 -61.06 22.63 -9.77
CA ASN A 3 -60.74 23.86 -10.50
C ASN A 3 -59.56 24.68 -9.92
N TRP A 4 -59.18 24.43 -8.66
CA TRP A 4 -58.05 25.11 -8.01
C TRP A 4 -56.74 24.39 -8.31
N LEU A 5 -56.75 23.04 -8.27
CA LEU A 5 -55.61 22.20 -8.61
C LEU A 5 -55.21 22.40 -10.07
N THR A 6 -56.15 22.45 -11.00
CA THR A 6 -55.84 22.69 -12.42
C THR A 6 -55.28 24.09 -12.70
N ARG A 7 -55.70 25.12 -11.94
CA ARG A 7 -55.14 26.48 -12.06
C ARG A 7 -53.73 26.63 -11.49
N ASN A 8 -53.40 25.89 -10.43
CA ASN A 8 -52.10 25.96 -9.78
C ASN A 8 -51.16 24.81 -10.16
N ALA A 9 -51.64 23.84 -10.96
CA ALA A 9 -50.86 22.70 -11.45
C ALA A 9 -49.49 23.08 -12.02
N PRO A 10 -49.34 24.15 -12.84
CA PRO A 10 -48.03 24.52 -13.39
C PRO A 10 -47.02 24.94 -12.31
N VAL A 11 -47.49 25.64 -11.27
CA VAL A 11 -46.65 26.09 -10.16
C VAL A 11 -46.27 24.91 -9.27
N ILE A 12 -47.22 24.02 -8.99
CA ILE A 12 -46.98 22.81 -8.21
C ILE A 12 -45.97 21.89 -8.92
N GLU A 13 -46.12 21.72 -10.23
CA GLU A 13 -45.20 20.95 -11.07
C GLU A 13 -43.79 21.55 -11.10
N ALA A 14 -43.69 22.88 -11.27
CA ALA A 14 -42.40 23.57 -11.20
C ALA A 14 -41.73 23.44 -9.82
N CYS A 15 -42.49 23.55 -8.72
CA CYS A 15 -41.98 23.33 -7.37
C CYS A 15 -41.51 21.88 -7.14
N ALA A 16 -42.26 20.89 -7.64
CA ALA A 16 -41.88 19.49 -7.55
C ALA A 16 -40.61 19.18 -8.35
N ALA A 17 -40.48 19.75 -9.56
CA ALA A 17 -39.28 19.65 -10.37
C ALA A 17 -38.07 20.30 -9.69
N ALA A 18 -38.25 21.50 -9.11
CA ALA A 18 -37.20 22.19 -8.36
C ALA A 18 -36.74 21.38 -7.14
N LEU A 19 -37.67 20.83 -6.37
CA LEU A 19 -37.36 19.95 -5.23
C LEU A 19 -36.60 18.70 -5.67
N THR A 20 -37.04 18.06 -6.75
CA THR A 20 -36.37 16.86 -7.30
C THR A 20 -34.95 17.20 -7.75
N ALA A 21 -34.75 18.36 -8.40
CA ALA A 21 -33.43 18.82 -8.81
C ALA A 21 -32.51 19.07 -7.60
N VAL A 22 -33.01 19.70 -6.53
CA VAL A 22 -32.25 19.90 -5.29
C VAL A 22 -31.88 18.57 -4.64
N VAL A 23 -32.81 17.63 -4.55
CA VAL A 23 -32.55 16.28 -4.00
C VAL A 23 -31.52 15.54 -4.85
N ALA A 24 -31.60 15.63 -6.18
CA ALA A 24 -30.63 15.00 -7.07
C ALA A 24 -29.22 15.58 -6.86
N VAL A 25 -29.09 16.91 -6.73
CA VAL A 25 -27.80 17.56 -6.43
C VAL A 25 -27.27 17.12 -5.06
N ALA A 26 -28.12 17.11 -4.02
CA ALA A 26 -27.73 16.63 -2.70
C ALA A 26 -27.29 15.15 -2.72
N ALA A 27 -27.97 14.31 -3.50
CA ALA A 27 -27.59 12.91 -3.69
C ALA A 27 -26.22 12.77 -4.37
N LEU A 28 -25.91 13.58 -5.38
CA LEU A 28 -24.58 13.58 -6.02
C LEU A 28 -23.46 13.95 -5.04
N PHE A 29 -23.67 14.95 -4.20
CA PHE A 29 -22.73 15.28 -3.13
C PHE A 29 -22.57 14.13 -2.13
N GLY A 30 -23.68 13.49 -1.73
CA GLY A 30 -23.67 12.34 -0.84
C GLY A 30 -22.91 11.13 -1.42
N VAL A 31 -23.04 10.87 -2.72
CA VAL A 31 -22.30 9.81 -3.41
C VAL A 31 -20.80 10.13 -3.47
N SER A 32 -20.43 11.36 -3.81
CA SER A 32 -19.01 11.75 -3.86
C SER A 32 -18.32 11.63 -2.50
N ALA A 33 -18.99 12.02 -1.42
CA ALA A 33 -18.45 11.86 -0.07
C ALA A 33 -18.25 10.37 0.31
N GLN A 34 -19.19 9.50 -0.08
CA GLN A 34 -19.07 8.06 0.13
C GLN A 34 -17.94 7.43 -0.67
N LEU A 35 -17.75 7.85 -1.93
CA LEU A 35 -16.66 7.36 -2.78
C LEU A 35 -15.30 7.69 -2.17
N ASN A 36 -15.09 8.95 -1.75
CA ASN A 36 -13.82 9.34 -1.12
C ASN A 36 -13.51 8.54 0.15
N ALA A 37 -14.52 8.30 0.99
CA ALA A 37 -14.35 7.49 2.20
C ALA A 37 -14.08 6.02 1.90
N ALA A 38 -14.74 5.46 0.87
CA ALA A 38 -14.51 4.11 0.42
C ALA A 38 -13.11 3.93 -0.18
N ASP A 39 -12.61 4.92 -0.93
CA ASP A 39 -11.27 4.90 -1.51
C ASP A 39 -10.19 4.85 -0.42
N THR A 40 -10.31 5.66 0.63
CA THR A 40 -9.38 5.61 1.77
C THR A 40 -9.37 4.23 2.44
N LEU A 41 -10.56 3.67 2.72
CA LEU A 41 -10.68 2.34 3.31
C LEU A 41 -10.11 1.24 2.40
N ALA A 42 -10.32 1.35 1.09
CA ALA A 42 -9.80 0.41 0.11
C ALA A 42 -8.27 0.43 0.07
N LEU A 43 -7.65 1.62 0.15
CA LEU A 43 -6.19 1.77 0.20
C LEU A 43 -5.60 1.15 1.47
N GLU A 44 -6.20 1.40 2.64
CA GLU A 44 -5.76 0.79 3.91
C GLU A 44 -5.88 -0.75 3.89
N GLN A 45 -6.95 -1.27 3.27
CA GLN A 45 -7.13 -2.72 3.12
C GLN A 45 -6.11 -3.32 2.17
N ALA A 46 -5.90 -2.70 1.00
CA ALA A 46 -4.90 -3.12 0.03
C ALA A 46 -3.48 -3.14 0.63
N ALA A 47 -3.13 -2.13 1.42
CA ALA A 47 -1.89 -2.06 2.17
C ALA A 47 -1.71 -3.28 3.10
N ARG A 48 -2.73 -3.58 3.93
CA ARG A 48 -2.68 -4.74 4.84
C ARG A 48 -2.63 -6.07 4.09
N ASP A 49 -3.32 -6.18 2.97
CA ASP A 49 -3.36 -7.41 2.18
C ASP A 49 -2.03 -7.67 1.45
N ALA A 50 -1.37 -6.62 0.95
CA ALA A 50 -0.02 -6.71 0.41
C ALA A 50 0.98 -7.24 1.45
N TYR A 51 0.95 -6.69 2.67
CA TYR A 51 1.80 -7.17 3.77
C TYR A 51 1.45 -8.59 4.19
N ARG A 52 0.16 -8.95 4.28
CA ARG A 52 -0.26 -10.34 4.55
C ARG A 52 0.22 -11.32 3.49
N GLY A 53 0.25 -10.90 2.22
CA GLY A 53 0.83 -11.67 1.13
C GLY A 53 2.30 -11.98 1.38
N HIS A 54 3.08 -10.95 1.74
CA HIS A 54 4.48 -11.16 2.09
C HIS A 54 4.66 -12.03 3.35
N LEU A 55 3.87 -11.80 4.40
CA LEU A 55 3.91 -12.61 5.61
C LEU A 55 3.59 -14.08 5.34
N SER A 56 2.62 -14.36 4.46
CA SER A 56 2.33 -15.73 4.03
C SER A 56 3.53 -16.37 3.35
N LEU A 57 4.28 -15.60 2.54
CA LEU A 57 5.49 -16.05 1.88
C LEU A 57 6.61 -16.32 2.89
N ALA A 58 6.75 -15.45 3.91
CA ALA A 58 7.72 -15.61 4.99
C ALA A 58 7.46 -16.87 5.83
N VAL A 59 6.18 -17.15 6.13
CA VAL A 59 5.79 -18.37 6.84
C VAL A 59 6.04 -19.62 6.00
N SER A 60 5.83 -19.57 4.68
CA SER A 60 6.08 -20.73 3.80
C SER A 60 7.56 -20.93 3.44
N HIS A 61 8.38 -19.89 3.56
CA HIS A 61 9.82 -19.90 3.28
C HIS A 61 10.63 -19.34 4.45
N PRO A 62 10.65 -20.02 5.61
CA PRO A 62 11.34 -19.52 6.80
C PRO A 62 12.86 -19.37 6.59
N ASP A 63 13.45 -20.21 5.74
CA ASP A 63 14.88 -20.12 5.38
C ASP A 63 15.21 -18.86 4.56
N PHE A 64 14.20 -18.24 3.93
CA PHE A 64 14.36 -16.95 3.26
C PHE A 64 14.02 -15.78 4.19
N ALA A 65 13.03 -15.93 5.06
CA ALA A 65 12.64 -14.88 6.01
C ALA A 65 13.71 -14.61 7.07
N GLU A 66 14.37 -15.66 7.57
CA GLU A 66 15.43 -15.58 8.58
C GLU A 66 16.66 -16.40 8.12
N PRO A 67 17.36 -15.94 7.06
CA PRO A 67 18.46 -16.68 6.47
C PRO A 67 19.66 -16.70 7.41
N LYS A 68 20.20 -17.90 7.67
CA LYS A 68 21.41 -18.05 8.52
C LYS A 68 22.66 -17.43 7.90
N ASP A 69 22.73 -17.41 6.57
CA ASP A 69 23.84 -16.87 5.78
C ASP A 69 23.29 -16.35 4.45
N VAL A 70 23.04 -15.05 4.41
CA VAL A 70 22.51 -14.34 3.23
C VAL A 70 23.46 -14.45 2.03
N CYS A 71 24.76 -14.33 2.26
CA CYS A 71 25.74 -14.27 1.19
C CYS A 71 25.86 -15.63 0.50
N ARG A 72 25.91 -16.71 1.29
CA ARG A 72 25.83 -18.06 0.74
C ARG A 72 24.51 -18.32 0.00
N LEU A 73 23.39 -17.77 0.49
CA LEU A 73 22.09 -17.91 -0.16
C LEU A 73 22.05 -17.23 -1.53
N LEU A 74 22.66 -16.04 -1.65
CA LEU A 74 22.83 -15.32 -2.91
C LEU A 74 23.74 -16.06 -3.91
N ASP A 75 24.69 -16.86 -3.43
CA ASP A 75 25.57 -17.69 -4.28
C ASP A 75 24.99 -19.09 -4.59
N SER A 76 23.79 -19.41 -4.09
CA SER A 76 23.19 -20.74 -4.23
C SER A 76 22.34 -20.89 -5.50
N ASP A 77 21.96 -22.14 -5.81
CA ASP A 77 20.98 -22.45 -6.87
C ASP A 77 19.58 -21.85 -6.59
N THR A 78 19.30 -21.44 -5.34
CA THR A 78 18.04 -20.81 -4.92
C THR A 78 18.11 -19.29 -4.86
N SER A 79 19.21 -18.68 -5.28
CA SER A 79 19.44 -17.23 -5.22
C SER A 79 18.33 -16.41 -5.86
N GLY A 80 17.86 -16.81 -7.05
CA GLY A 80 16.76 -16.12 -7.73
C GLY A 80 15.45 -16.14 -6.95
N ALA A 81 15.15 -17.23 -6.23
CA ALA A 81 13.95 -17.33 -5.40
C ALA A 81 14.07 -16.46 -4.13
N TYR A 82 15.26 -16.38 -3.54
CA TYR A 82 15.52 -15.48 -2.42
C TYR A 82 15.47 -14.00 -2.84
N ILE A 83 16.04 -13.64 -3.98
CA ILE A 83 15.96 -12.27 -4.51
C ILE A 83 14.49 -11.90 -4.75
N ALA A 84 13.70 -12.79 -5.36
CA ALA A 84 12.26 -12.57 -5.54
C ALA A 84 11.49 -12.45 -4.22
N PHE A 85 11.93 -13.14 -3.16
CA PHE A 85 11.37 -13.00 -1.82
C PHE A 85 11.60 -11.58 -1.25
N VAL A 86 12.83 -11.08 -1.35
CA VAL A 86 13.19 -9.71 -0.91
C VAL A 86 12.51 -8.66 -1.79
N ASP A 87 12.40 -8.90 -3.10
CA ASP A 87 11.66 -8.02 -4.01
C ASP A 87 10.17 -7.97 -3.63
N HIS A 88 9.57 -9.09 -3.23
CA HIS A 88 8.19 -9.09 -2.75
C HIS A 88 8.03 -8.33 -1.42
N LEU A 89 9.04 -8.36 -0.53
CA LEU A 89 9.06 -7.52 0.67
C LEU A 89 9.01 -6.03 0.27
N LEU A 90 9.90 -5.61 -0.63
CA LEU A 90 9.96 -4.23 -1.09
C LEU A 90 8.70 -3.81 -1.84
N TYR A 91 8.16 -4.67 -2.69
CA TYR A 91 6.90 -4.43 -3.39
C TYR A 91 5.73 -4.23 -2.41
N SER A 92 5.66 -5.02 -1.33
CA SER A 92 4.65 -4.79 -0.30
C SER A 92 4.87 -3.45 0.43
N ALA A 93 6.13 -3.01 0.59
CA ALA A 93 6.46 -1.70 1.13
C ALA A 93 5.96 -0.57 0.21
N GLU A 94 6.11 -0.69 -1.12
CA GLU A 94 5.61 0.32 -2.07
C GLU A 94 4.12 0.59 -1.90
N LEU A 95 3.33 -0.46 -1.73
CA LEU A 95 1.87 -0.35 -1.59
C LEU A 95 1.42 0.19 -0.23
N THR A 96 2.31 0.21 0.78
CA THR A 96 1.94 0.49 2.17
C THR A 96 2.51 1.80 2.69
N LEU A 97 3.73 2.17 2.29
CA LEU A 97 4.43 3.35 2.81
C LEU A 97 3.69 4.67 2.55
N ASP A 98 2.92 4.76 1.47
CA ASP A 98 2.15 5.96 1.15
C ASP A 98 0.79 6.03 1.88
N THR A 99 0.41 4.97 2.61
CA THR A 99 -0.88 4.89 3.34
C THR A 99 -0.78 5.27 4.81
N ASP A 100 0.28 4.86 5.51
CA ASP A 100 0.50 5.15 6.93
C ASP A 100 2.01 5.18 7.24
N SER A 101 2.44 6.22 7.96
CA SER A 101 3.81 6.40 8.45
C SER A 101 4.33 5.27 9.36
N GLY A 102 3.45 4.51 10.02
CA GLY A 102 3.82 3.41 10.91
C GLY A 102 4.50 2.24 10.20
N TRP A 103 4.18 2.03 8.91
CA TRP A 103 4.70 0.91 8.12
C TRP A 103 6.21 0.94 7.94
N ALA A 104 6.81 2.12 7.85
CA ALA A 104 8.26 2.25 7.67
C ALA A 104 9.04 1.49 8.75
N SER A 105 8.59 1.57 10.01
CA SER A 105 9.24 0.87 11.12
C SER A 105 9.13 -0.65 11.03
N VAL A 106 8.01 -1.16 10.49
CA VAL A 106 7.77 -2.58 10.27
C VAL A 106 8.75 -3.10 9.21
N TYR A 107 8.81 -2.44 8.05
CA TYR A 107 9.73 -2.85 6.99
C TYR A 107 11.20 -2.71 7.37
N LEU A 108 11.58 -1.66 8.12
CA LEU A 108 12.95 -1.55 8.63
C LEU A 108 13.33 -2.75 9.50
N SER A 109 12.39 -3.27 10.30
CA SER A 109 12.60 -4.49 11.09
C SER A 109 12.70 -5.73 10.20
N ASP A 110 11.77 -5.88 9.25
CA ASP A 110 11.72 -7.05 8.35
C ASP A 110 12.92 -7.10 7.38
N MET A 111 13.58 -5.97 7.14
CA MET A 111 14.82 -5.90 6.34
C MET A 111 16.07 -6.34 7.11
N VAL A 112 16.06 -6.38 8.45
CA VAL A 112 17.24 -6.70 9.28
C VAL A 112 17.87 -8.05 8.93
N PRO A 113 17.13 -9.16 8.78
CA PRO A 113 17.70 -10.46 8.44
C PRO A 113 18.43 -10.46 7.08
N HIS A 114 18.08 -9.51 6.21
CA HIS A 114 18.61 -9.36 4.87
C HIS A 114 19.73 -8.31 4.77
N ALA A 115 20.21 -7.78 5.90
CA ALA A 115 21.15 -6.67 5.94
C ALA A 115 22.40 -6.86 5.04
N PRO A 116 23.07 -8.03 5.02
CA PRO A 116 24.22 -8.24 4.13
C PRO A 116 23.90 -8.02 2.64
N TYR A 117 22.68 -8.35 2.20
CA TYR A 117 22.23 -8.11 0.83
C TYR A 117 21.93 -6.62 0.59
N PHE A 118 21.21 -5.96 1.50
CA PHE A 118 20.94 -4.52 1.36
C PHE A 118 22.20 -3.64 1.43
N CYS A 119 23.27 -4.14 2.02
CA CYS A 119 24.56 -3.47 2.09
C CYS A 119 25.48 -3.76 0.90
N SER A 120 25.20 -4.77 0.07
CA SER A 120 26.03 -5.13 -1.08
C SER A 120 25.94 -4.11 -2.24
N THR A 121 26.84 -4.22 -3.22
CA THR A 121 26.75 -3.39 -4.43
C THR A 121 25.58 -3.79 -5.34
N SER A 122 25.16 -5.06 -5.26
CA SER A 122 24.01 -5.63 -5.98
C SER A 122 22.67 -5.37 -5.32
N ALA A 123 22.64 -4.64 -4.20
CA ALA A 123 21.43 -4.35 -3.46
C ALA A 123 20.33 -3.69 -4.32
N PRO A 124 19.05 -4.02 -4.06
CA PRO A 124 17.93 -3.32 -4.68
C PRO A 124 17.94 -1.83 -4.31
N ARG A 125 17.47 -0.99 -5.23
CA ARG A 125 17.42 0.47 -5.04
C ARG A 125 16.03 1.01 -4.70
N GLY A 126 15.00 0.20 -4.90
CA GLY A 126 13.59 0.62 -4.83
C GLY A 126 13.13 1.26 -6.14
N ASP A 127 11.91 0.92 -6.58
CA ASP A 127 11.33 1.44 -7.83
C ASP A 127 10.52 2.73 -7.60
N THR A 128 10.21 3.03 -6.33
CA THR A 128 9.51 4.25 -5.89
C THR A 128 10.36 5.12 -4.97
N GLU A 129 10.05 6.42 -4.88
CA GLU A 129 10.74 7.35 -3.96
C GLU A 129 10.63 6.90 -2.50
N SER A 130 9.44 6.45 -2.08
CA SER A 130 9.16 6.00 -0.72
C SER A 130 10.03 4.79 -0.35
N VAL A 131 10.15 3.80 -1.24
CA VAL A 131 11.01 2.62 -0.98
C VAL A 131 12.49 2.94 -1.11
N ALA A 132 12.90 3.78 -2.06
CA ALA A 132 14.28 4.23 -2.14
C ALA A 132 14.72 4.95 -0.85
N LYS A 133 13.83 5.77 -0.26
CA LYS A 133 14.06 6.42 1.03
C LYS A 133 14.10 5.42 2.18
N LEU A 134 13.23 4.41 2.20
CA LEU A 134 13.26 3.33 3.18
C LEU A 134 14.60 2.58 3.14
N ILE A 135 15.05 2.19 1.93
CA ILE A 135 16.33 1.50 1.73
C ILE A 135 17.50 2.37 2.15
N ALA A 136 17.52 3.66 1.76
CA ALA A 136 18.56 4.58 2.20
C ALA A 136 18.63 4.69 3.73
N THR A 137 17.46 4.84 4.37
CA THR A 137 17.35 4.87 5.84
C THR A 137 17.90 3.59 6.47
N PHE A 138 17.55 2.42 5.92
CA PHE A 138 18.04 1.15 6.42
C PHE A 138 19.56 1.03 6.30
N ARG A 139 20.14 1.47 5.17
CA ARG A 139 21.58 1.41 4.91
C ARG A 139 22.36 2.31 5.86
N ASP A 140 21.87 3.51 6.12
CA ASP A 140 22.47 4.45 7.09
C ASP A 140 22.51 3.85 8.50
N LEU A 141 21.50 3.07 8.88
CA LEU A 141 21.41 2.42 10.19
C LEU A 141 22.26 1.15 10.31
N SER A 142 22.39 0.37 9.23
CA SER A 142 22.85 -1.02 9.31
C SER A 142 24.23 -1.26 8.67
N CYS A 143 24.54 -0.59 7.56
CA CYS A 143 25.71 -0.98 6.75
C CYS A 143 27.07 -0.58 7.33
N ALA A 144 27.08 0.28 8.36
CA ALA A 144 28.29 0.51 9.15
C ALA A 144 28.60 -0.65 10.11
N LEU A 145 27.61 -1.50 10.42
CA LEU A 145 27.69 -2.56 11.43
C LEU A 145 27.69 -3.97 10.81
N VAL A 146 27.18 -4.11 9.59
CA VAL A 146 27.01 -5.40 8.92
C VAL A 146 27.91 -5.45 7.67
N PRO A 147 28.80 -6.47 7.55
CA PRO A 147 29.60 -6.63 6.35
C PRO A 147 28.71 -6.96 5.13
N PRO A 148 28.96 -6.35 3.96
CA PRO A 148 28.28 -6.70 2.72
C PRO A 148 28.71 -8.09 2.22
N CYS A 149 27.97 -8.63 1.25
CA CYS A 149 28.30 -9.91 0.62
C CYS A 149 29.43 -9.85 -0.42
N ASP A 150 29.94 -8.66 -0.75
CA ASP A 150 30.95 -8.40 -1.79
C ASP A 150 32.06 -7.41 -1.36
#